data_AF-A0A5J6Q845-F1
#
_entry.id   AF-A0A5J6Q845-F1
#
_cell.length_a   1.000
_cell.length_b   1.000
_cell.length_c   1.000
_cell.angle_alpha   90.00
_cell.angle_beta   90.00
_cell.angle_gamma   90.00
#
_symmetry.space_group_name_H-M   'P 1'
#
loop_
_entity.id
_entity.type
_entity.pdbx_description
1 polymer ?
#
loop_
_entity_poly.entity_id
_entity_poly.type
_entity_poly.pdbx_seq_one_letter_code
_entity_poly.pdbx_strand_id
1 'polypeptide(L)'
;MIGGEGPGWLSEALGRDVLRLEPVAGGCIHAACRALMSDGSQLFVKSNSPAQLELFASEVDGLDALRRLAPPGLVVPAVEAWGVSGGRSYLVLEWLPLLRSGDWSRLGTGLARLHRRSASEPVHSGAGNGERFGWHRNNAIGSAPQSNRWHGSWGMFFRQERLLPQLQWAGIEDRDLPGLDRALERLPAWLDAHACDPCLVHGDLWSGNAALLDGGGGSLYDPAVYLGDREVDLAMARLFGGFPESLFEAYEEEWPLPPGHRERSEVYDLYHLLNHANLFGGGYQRQARASIRTMLRLLERPPV
;
A
#
# COMPACT_ATOMS: atom_id res chain seq x y z
N MET A 1 -24.41 -12.11 4.83
CA MET A 1 -25.65 -11.50 4.33
C MET A 1 -25.90 -10.23 5.12
N ILE A 2 -25.54 -9.06 4.57
CA ILE A 2 -25.93 -7.76 5.14
C ILE A 2 -27.21 -7.38 4.40
N GLY A 3 -28.35 -7.63 5.04
CA GLY A 3 -29.67 -7.30 4.50
C GLY A 3 -29.96 -5.81 4.61
N GLY A 4 -30.61 -5.27 3.58
CA GLY A 4 -31.89 -4.56 3.72
C GLY A 4 -31.94 -3.20 4.41
N GLU A 5 -30.88 -2.65 4.98
CA GLU A 5 -30.94 -1.26 5.49
C GLU A 5 -30.75 -0.27 4.33
N GLY A 6 -31.77 0.57 4.13
CA GLY A 6 -31.75 1.62 3.12
C GLY A 6 -30.63 2.64 3.36
N PRO A 7 -30.42 3.57 2.42
CA PRO A 7 -29.29 4.51 2.44
C PRO A 7 -29.36 5.60 3.53
N GLY A 8 -30.39 5.58 4.39
CA GLY A 8 -30.69 6.66 5.34
C GLY A 8 -29.56 7.01 6.30
N TRP A 9 -28.81 6.01 6.78
CA TRP A 9 -27.65 6.24 7.66
C TRP A 9 -26.55 7.07 6.96
N LEU A 10 -26.38 6.86 5.66
CA LEU A 10 -25.40 7.59 4.86
C LEU A 10 -25.92 8.98 4.49
N SER A 11 -27.22 9.10 4.21
CA SER A 11 -27.84 10.42 3.99
C SER A 11 -27.69 11.33 5.22
N GLU A 12 -27.93 10.78 6.41
CA GLU A 12 -27.70 11.47 7.69
C GLU A 12 -26.24 11.88 7.86
N ALA A 13 -25.31 10.97 7.57
CA ALA A 13 -23.89 11.20 7.71
C ALA A 13 -23.34 12.28 6.76
N LEU A 14 -23.88 12.36 5.54
CA LEU A 14 -23.46 13.31 4.51
C LEU A 14 -24.27 14.62 4.52
N GLY A 15 -25.42 14.65 5.19
CA GLY A 15 -26.40 15.74 5.06
C GLY A 15 -26.93 15.90 3.63
N ARG A 16 -26.88 14.83 2.82
CA ARG A 16 -27.23 14.80 1.39
C ARG A 16 -28.07 13.56 1.10
N ASP A 17 -29.07 13.68 0.23
CA ASP A 17 -29.93 12.54 -0.09
C ASP A 17 -29.21 11.50 -0.96
N VAL A 18 -29.02 10.32 -0.40
CA VAL A 18 -28.55 9.13 -1.11
C VAL A 18 -29.77 8.34 -1.58
N LEU A 19 -29.91 8.17 -2.90
CA LEU A 19 -31.04 7.46 -3.50
C LEU A 19 -30.88 5.94 -3.41
N ARG A 20 -29.66 5.45 -3.64
CA ARG A 20 -29.38 4.01 -3.73
C ARG A 20 -27.92 3.70 -3.38
N LEU A 21 -27.72 2.55 -2.74
CA LEU A 21 -26.41 1.91 -2.61
C LEU A 21 -26.37 0.66 -3.49
N GLU A 22 -25.38 0.57 -4.35
CA GLU A 22 -25.17 -0.56 -5.26
C GLU A 22 -23.86 -1.26 -4.91
N PRO A 23 -23.87 -2.54 -4.51
CA PRO A 23 -22.64 -3.27 -4.20
C PRO A 23 -21.68 -3.27 -5.40
N VAL A 24 -20.40 -3.04 -5.13
CA VAL A 24 -19.33 -3.16 -6.12
C VAL A 24 -18.37 -4.28 -5.71
N ALA A 25 -17.85 -5.01 -6.70
CA ALA A 25 -16.88 -6.07 -6.45
C ALA A 25 -15.52 -5.47 -6.02
N GLY A 26 -14.74 -6.22 -5.23
CA GLY A 26 -13.33 -5.90 -4.93
C GLY A 26 -13.01 -5.66 -3.45
N GLY A 27 -13.99 -5.45 -2.58
CA GLY A 27 -13.74 -5.33 -1.14
C GLY A 27 -13.46 -6.70 -0.51
N CYS A 28 -12.20 -6.99 -0.17
CA CYS A 28 -11.86 -8.21 0.59
C CYS A 28 -12.24 -8.11 2.07
N ILE A 29 -12.26 -6.90 2.63
CA ILE A 29 -12.37 -6.64 4.08
C ILE A 29 -13.61 -5.80 4.42
N HIS A 30 -13.96 -4.85 3.56
CA HIS A 30 -15.06 -3.90 3.77
C HIS A 30 -16.19 -4.14 2.78
N ALA A 31 -17.42 -3.84 3.19
CA ALA A 31 -18.52 -3.71 2.24
C ALA A 31 -18.27 -2.46 1.40
N ALA A 32 -18.10 -2.64 0.09
CA ALA A 32 -17.90 -1.56 -0.88
C ALA A 32 -19.16 -1.38 -1.72
N CYS A 33 -19.61 -0.14 -1.87
CA CYS A 33 -20.76 0.20 -2.70
C CYS A 33 -20.60 1.53 -3.42
N ARG A 34 -21.28 1.66 -4.55
CA ARG A 34 -21.53 2.92 -5.22
C ARG A 34 -22.78 3.56 -4.62
N ALA A 35 -22.65 4.79 -4.11
CA ALA A 35 -23.78 5.61 -3.72
C ALA A 35 -24.22 6.49 -4.89
N LEU A 36 -25.49 6.41 -5.27
CA LEU A 36 -26.13 7.30 -6.23
C LEU A 36 -26.83 8.42 -5.45
N MET A 37 -26.39 9.65 -5.66
CA MET A 37 -26.90 10.84 -4.97
C MET A 37 -28.11 11.44 -5.70
N SER A 38 -28.95 12.19 -4.99
CA SER A 38 -30.12 12.87 -5.58
C SER A 38 -29.76 13.96 -6.60
N ASP A 39 -28.58 14.55 -6.46
CA ASP A 39 -28.02 15.54 -7.39
C ASP A 39 -27.37 14.92 -8.65
N GLY A 40 -27.45 13.59 -8.79
CA GLY A 40 -26.89 12.84 -9.91
C GLY A 40 -25.40 12.48 -9.76
N SER A 41 -24.71 12.97 -8.72
CA SER A 41 -23.33 12.58 -8.44
C SER A 41 -23.24 11.14 -7.91
N GLN A 42 -22.04 10.57 -7.99
CA GLN A 42 -21.73 9.21 -7.55
C GLN A 42 -20.59 9.27 -6.55
N LEU A 43 -20.67 8.45 -5.50
CA LEU A 43 -19.62 8.31 -4.50
C LEU A 43 -19.26 6.84 -4.30
N PHE A 44 -18.01 6.58 -3.95
CA PHE A 44 -17.56 5.26 -3.53
C PHE A 44 -17.58 5.18 -2.00
N VAL A 45 -18.24 4.16 -1.45
CA VAL A 45 -18.45 4.04 0.00
C VAL A 45 -17.92 2.70 0.48
N LYS A 46 -16.97 2.76 1.41
CA LYS A 46 -16.57 1.62 2.24
C LYS A 46 -17.29 1.71 3.58
N SER A 47 -17.78 0.59 4.08
CA SER A 47 -18.37 0.51 5.41
C SER A 47 -18.02 -0.78 6.12
N ASN A 48 -17.99 -0.73 7.45
CA ASN A 48 -17.73 -1.88 8.32
C ASN A 48 -18.29 -1.63 9.74
N SER A 49 -18.07 -2.56 10.67
CA SER A 49 -18.42 -2.37 12.08
C SER A 49 -17.67 -1.17 12.69
N PRO A 50 -18.24 -0.47 13.70
CA PRO A 50 -17.62 0.72 14.30
C PRO A 50 -16.21 0.51 14.85
N ALA A 51 -15.86 -0.73 15.20
CA ALA A 51 -14.52 -1.11 15.66
C ALA A 51 -13.43 -0.90 14.60
N GLN A 52 -13.79 -0.75 13.33
CA GLN A 52 -12.87 -0.54 12.21
C GLN A 52 -12.64 0.94 11.88
N LEU A 53 -13.13 1.88 12.72
CA LEU A 53 -12.97 3.31 12.48
C LEU A 53 -11.50 3.72 12.32
N GLU A 54 -10.59 3.16 13.12
CA GLU A 54 -9.16 3.47 13.03
C GLU A 54 -8.53 3.00 11.71
N LEU A 55 -9.03 1.92 11.10
CA LEU A 55 -8.57 1.50 9.77
C LEU A 55 -8.92 2.57 8.73
N PHE A 56 -10.17 3.05 8.72
CA PHE A 56 -10.56 4.13 7.81
C PHE A 56 -9.81 5.43 8.11
N ALA A 57 -9.56 5.76 9.38
CA ALA A 57 -8.76 6.92 9.75
C ALA A 57 -7.33 6.84 9.18
N SER A 58 -6.73 5.64 9.19
CA SER A 58 -5.40 5.41 8.63
C SER A 58 -5.38 5.43 7.10
N GLU A 59 -6.44 4.96 6.45
CA GLU A 59 -6.57 5.02 4.99
C GLU A 59 -6.76 6.47 4.51
N VAL A 60 -7.61 7.26 5.19
CA VAL A 60 -7.80 8.69 4.94
C VAL A 60 -6.48 9.44 5.01
N ASP A 61 -5.71 9.20 6.08
CA ASP A 61 -4.40 9.81 6.26
C ASP A 61 -3.43 9.48 5.11
N GLY A 62 -3.42 8.22 4.64
CA GLY A 62 -2.63 7.80 3.49
C GLY A 62 -3.08 8.40 2.16
N LEU A 63 -4.39 8.44 1.91
CA LEU A 63 -4.96 9.07 0.72
C LEU A 63 -4.63 10.56 0.67
N ASP A 64 -4.77 11.28 1.78
CA ASP A 64 -4.46 12.71 1.86
C ASP A 64 -2.96 12.98 1.62
N ALA A 65 -2.08 12.14 2.18
CA ALA A 65 -0.64 12.25 1.98
C ALA A 65 -0.25 12.05 0.51
N LEU A 66 -0.76 10.99 -0.13
CA LEU A 66 -0.50 10.72 -1.55
C LEU A 66 -1.09 11.80 -2.45
N ARG A 67 -2.35 12.21 -2.20
CA ARG A 67 -3.06 13.20 -3.01
C ARG A 67 -2.36 14.56 -3.02
N ARG A 68 -1.79 14.99 -1.89
CA ARG A 68 -1.03 16.25 -1.78
C ARG A 68 0.19 16.29 -2.72
N LEU A 69 0.83 15.13 -2.92
CA LEU A 69 2.06 14.99 -3.68
C LEU A 69 1.83 14.52 -5.12
N ALA A 70 0.63 14.03 -5.42
CA ALA A 70 0.27 13.54 -6.74
C ALA A 70 0.49 14.61 -7.82
N PRO A 71 1.28 14.32 -8.86
CA PRO A 71 1.47 15.21 -9.99
C PRO A 71 0.22 15.25 -10.90
N PRO A 72 0.10 16.24 -11.79
CA PRO A 72 -0.93 16.23 -12.83
C PRO A 72 -0.94 14.91 -13.61
N GLY A 73 -2.12 14.29 -13.73
CA GLY A 73 -2.30 13.01 -14.42
C GLY A 73 -2.18 11.76 -13.54
N LEU A 74 -1.79 11.90 -12.27
CA LEU A 74 -1.95 10.87 -11.24
C LEU A 74 -3.04 11.31 -10.27
N VAL A 75 -4.09 10.49 -10.12
CA VAL A 75 -5.24 10.78 -9.27
C VAL A 75 -5.21 9.89 -8.05
N VAL A 76 -5.52 10.48 -6.90
CA VAL A 76 -5.83 9.76 -5.67
C VAL A 76 -7.21 10.27 -5.25
N PRO A 77 -8.22 9.39 -5.05
CA PRO A 77 -9.59 9.84 -4.86
C PRO A 77 -9.71 10.79 -3.67
N ALA A 78 -10.50 11.85 -3.82
CA ALA A 78 -10.75 12.77 -2.72
C ALA A 78 -11.55 12.06 -1.60
N VAL A 79 -11.21 12.35 -0.35
CA VAL A 79 -12.01 11.93 0.81
C VAL A 79 -13.15 12.94 0.98
N GLU A 80 -14.38 12.45 0.85
CA GLU A 80 -15.58 13.28 0.99
C GLU A 80 -16.06 13.32 2.45
N ALA A 81 -16.07 12.15 3.10
CA ALA A 81 -16.45 12.02 4.50
C ALA A 81 -16.00 10.68 5.08
N TRP A 82 -15.78 10.63 6.38
CA TRP A 82 -15.56 9.38 7.11
C TRP A 82 -16.02 9.56 8.56
N GLY A 83 -16.36 8.47 9.23
CA GLY A 83 -16.87 8.55 10.60
C GLY A 83 -17.69 7.33 11.00
N VAL A 84 -18.59 7.53 11.97
CA VAL A 84 -19.54 6.51 12.43
C VAL A 84 -20.96 7.02 12.27
N SER A 85 -21.82 6.25 11.61
CA SER A 85 -23.25 6.52 11.48
C SER A 85 -24.03 5.22 11.32
N GLY A 86 -25.28 5.17 11.84
CA GLY A 86 -26.13 3.99 11.75
C GLY A 86 -25.50 2.70 12.30
N GLY A 87 -24.66 2.81 13.34
CA GLY A 87 -23.96 1.67 13.92
C GLY A 87 -22.85 1.08 13.03
N ARG A 88 -22.29 1.86 12.10
CA ARG A 88 -21.23 1.45 11.17
C ARG A 88 -20.15 2.52 11.11
N SER A 89 -18.90 2.11 10.96
CA SER A 89 -17.86 3.04 10.49
C SER A 89 -17.89 3.10 8.96
N TYR A 90 -17.54 4.24 8.38
CA TYR A 90 -17.55 4.43 6.94
C TYR A 90 -16.41 5.33 6.46
N LEU A 91 -16.07 5.17 5.18
CA LEU A 91 -15.23 6.05 4.38
C LEU A 91 -15.92 6.29 3.03
N VAL A 92 -16.13 7.55 2.68
CA VAL A 92 -16.73 8.01 1.43
C VAL A 92 -15.67 8.72 0.61
N LEU A 93 -15.50 8.26 -0.62
CA LEU A 93 -14.53 8.74 -1.58
C LEU A 93 -15.22 9.23 -2.85
N GLU A 94 -14.53 10.09 -3.57
CA GLU A 94 -14.82 10.41 -4.97
C GLU A 94 -15.02 9.13 -5.79
N TRP A 95 -16.10 9.07 -6.58
CA TRP A 95 -16.28 7.98 -7.54
C TRP A 95 -15.43 8.21 -8.79
N LEU A 96 -14.53 7.26 -9.09
CA LEU A 96 -13.67 7.34 -10.25
C LEU A 96 -14.14 6.37 -11.36
N PRO A 97 -14.26 6.82 -12.62
CA PRO A 97 -14.56 5.96 -13.77
C PRO A 97 -13.32 5.18 -14.19
N LEU A 98 -13.04 4.08 -13.49
CA LEU A 98 -11.83 3.28 -13.69
C LEU A 98 -11.86 2.49 -15.00
N LEU A 99 -10.74 2.51 -15.73
CA LEU A 99 -10.46 1.70 -16.92
C LEU A 99 -9.37 0.67 -16.62
N ARG A 100 -9.50 -0.52 -17.23
CA ARG A 100 -8.54 -1.63 -17.06
C ARG A 100 -7.50 -1.72 -18.19
N SER A 101 -7.72 -1.02 -19.30
CA SER A 101 -6.84 -1.00 -20.46
C SER A 101 -6.59 0.42 -20.92
N GLY A 102 -5.45 0.62 -21.58
CA GLY A 102 -5.00 1.93 -22.02
C GLY A 102 -3.50 2.11 -21.80
N ASP A 103 -3.08 3.37 -21.79
CA ASP A 103 -1.68 3.76 -21.66
C ASP A 103 -1.25 3.87 -20.19
N TRP A 104 -0.54 2.85 -19.72
CA TRP A 104 0.01 2.77 -18.36
C TRP A 104 1.30 3.56 -18.17
N SER A 105 1.94 4.07 -19.23
CA SER A 105 3.15 4.88 -19.11
C SER A 105 2.92 6.12 -18.25
N ARG A 106 1.74 6.75 -18.39
CA ARG A 106 1.33 7.91 -17.59
C ARG A 106 1.27 7.61 -16.09
N LEU A 107 0.80 6.42 -15.72
CA LEU A 107 0.78 6.00 -14.32
C LEU A 107 2.21 5.77 -13.82
N GLY A 108 3.06 5.11 -14.62
CA GLY A 108 4.48 4.91 -14.32
C GLY A 108 5.23 6.23 -14.08
N THR A 109 5.12 7.17 -15.01
CA THR A 109 5.69 8.52 -14.87
C THR A 109 5.10 9.28 -13.67
N GLY A 110 3.78 9.18 -13.45
CA GLY A 110 3.10 9.80 -12.32
C GLY A 110 3.61 9.30 -10.96
N LEU A 111 3.77 7.97 -10.84
CA LEU A 111 4.29 7.33 -9.63
C LEU A 111 5.74 7.73 -9.36
N ALA A 112 6.60 7.74 -10.39
CA ALA A 112 7.99 8.18 -10.26
C ALA A 112 8.09 9.63 -9.75
N ARG A 113 7.26 10.53 -10.29
CA ARG A 113 7.18 11.92 -9.86
C ARG A 113 6.65 12.08 -8.44
N LEU A 114 5.63 11.31 -8.05
CA LEU A 114 5.14 11.30 -6.67
C LEU A 114 6.25 10.89 -5.71
N HIS A 115 6.93 9.77 -5.97
CA HIS A 115 8.04 9.31 -5.13
C HIS A 115 9.15 10.37 -5.08
N ARG A 116 9.57 10.93 -6.21
CA ARG A 116 10.67 11.91 -6.26
C ARG A 116 10.32 13.17 -5.47
N ARG A 117 9.10 13.68 -5.66
CA ARG A 117 8.62 14.87 -4.95
C ARG A 117 8.59 14.63 -3.45
N SER A 118 8.09 13.47 -3.02
CA SER A 118 8.04 13.09 -1.60
C SER A 118 9.42 12.92 -0.95
N ALA A 119 10.44 12.56 -1.71
CA ALA A 119 11.82 12.48 -1.22
C ALA A 119 12.46 13.87 -1.06
N SER A 120 12.01 14.87 -1.83
CA SER A 120 12.52 16.25 -1.77
C SER A 120 11.74 17.19 -0.83
N GLU A 121 10.45 16.91 -0.60
CA GLU A 121 9.56 17.74 0.23
C GLU A 121 9.28 17.03 1.56
N PRO A 122 9.42 17.69 2.72
CA PRO A 122 9.06 17.09 4.00
C PRO A 122 7.56 16.71 4.01
N VAL A 123 7.26 15.42 3.99
CA VAL A 123 5.88 14.90 4.02
C VAL A 123 5.31 14.87 5.44
N HIS A 124 6.18 14.84 6.46
CA HIS A 124 5.77 14.86 7.86
C HIS A 124 6.86 15.45 8.77
N SER A 125 6.44 16.14 9.84
CA SER A 125 7.31 16.75 10.86
C SER A 125 7.52 15.88 12.11
N GLY A 126 7.04 14.63 12.08
CA GLY A 126 7.00 13.74 13.25
C GLY A 126 8.24 12.88 13.50
N ALA A 127 9.24 12.97 12.62
CA ALA A 127 10.52 12.28 12.79
C ALA A 127 11.43 13.09 13.72
N GLY A 128 11.94 12.46 14.78
CA GLY A 128 12.98 13.00 15.64
C GLY A 128 14.33 13.13 14.92
N ASN A 129 15.33 13.67 15.62
CA ASN A 129 16.68 13.81 15.06
C ASN A 129 17.25 12.46 14.60
N GLY A 130 17.47 12.32 13.28
CA GLY A 130 18.05 11.12 12.68
C GLY A 130 17.04 10.04 12.30
N GLU A 131 15.75 10.23 12.57
CA GLU A 131 14.68 9.35 12.08
C GLU A 131 14.32 9.71 10.63
N ARG A 132 14.19 8.69 9.77
CA ARG A 132 13.99 8.87 8.32
C ARG A 132 12.89 7.99 7.74
N PHE A 133 12.73 6.78 8.28
CA PHE A 133 11.83 5.75 7.75
C PHE A 133 10.73 5.43 8.75
N GLY A 134 9.50 5.33 8.27
CA GLY A 134 8.30 5.13 9.10
C GLY A 134 7.19 6.11 8.80
N TRP A 135 6.27 6.25 9.75
CA TRP A 135 5.10 7.10 9.62
C TRP A 135 4.62 7.51 11.01
N HIS A 136 3.94 8.66 11.10
CA HIS A 136 3.50 9.20 12.39
C HIS A 136 2.41 8.36 13.07
N ARG A 137 1.78 7.43 12.34
CA ARG A 137 0.80 6.49 12.86
C ARG A 137 0.94 5.12 12.22
N ASN A 138 0.56 4.10 12.98
CA ASN A 138 0.38 2.75 12.45
C ASN A 138 -0.85 2.70 11.54
N ASN A 139 -0.83 1.81 10.56
CA ASN A 139 -1.92 1.54 9.64
C ASN A 139 -2.08 0.03 9.45
N ALA A 140 -2.66 -0.40 8.33
CA ALA A 140 -2.83 -1.81 8.00
C ALA A 140 -2.43 -2.10 6.55
N ILE A 141 -2.00 -3.33 6.30
CA ILE A 141 -1.75 -3.88 4.96
C ILE A 141 -2.79 -4.98 4.69
N GLY A 142 -3.89 -4.61 4.04
CA GLY A 142 -5.13 -5.38 4.12
C GLY A 142 -5.67 -5.35 5.56
N SER A 143 -5.91 -6.51 6.18
CA SER A 143 -6.40 -6.60 7.56
C SER A 143 -5.29 -6.82 8.59
N ALA A 144 -4.04 -6.93 8.13
CA ALA A 144 -2.87 -7.11 8.97
C ALA A 144 -2.43 -5.77 9.56
N PRO A 145 -2.21 -5.69 10.89
CA PRO A 145 -1.59 -4.51 11.50
C PRO A 145 -0.21 -4.21 10.92
N GLN A 146 0.05 -2.96 10.57
CA GLN A 146 1.34 -2.49 10.07
C GLN A 146 1.90 -1.43 11.01
N SER A 147 3.01 -1.77 11.68
CA SER A 147 3.74 -0.83 12.55
C SER A 147 4.56 0.13 11.69
N ASN A 148 4.57 1.41 12.07
CA ASN A 148 5.31 2.45 11.36
C ASN A 148 6.21 3.25 12.31
N ARG A 149 6.66 2.63 13.41
CA ARG A 149 7.63 3.26 14.31
C ARG A 149 8.82 3.78 13.51
N TRP A 150 9.31 4.95 13.90
CA TRP A 150 10.40 5.61 13.20
C TRP A 150 11.73 4.91 13.42
N HIS A 151 12.54 4.86 12.35
CA HIS A 151 13.93 4.38 12.37
C HIS A 151 14.82 5.29 11.53
N GLY A 152 16.10 5.37 11.87
CA GLY A 152 17.10 6.10 11.07
C GLY A 152 17.70 5.31 9.91
N SER A 153 17.55 3.98 9.92
CA SER A 153 18.06 3.05 8.91
C SER A 153 16.90 2.35 8.21
N TRP A 154 16.98 2.23 6.89
CA TRP A 154 15.97 1.55 6.08
C TRP A 154 15.98 0.06 6.37
N GLY A 155 17.17 -0.53 6.39
CA GLY A 155 17.33 -1.94 6.67
C GLY A 155 16.83 -2.34 8.06
N MET A 156 17.04 -1.48 9.07
CA MET A 156 16.48 -1.69 10.42
C MET A 156 14.96 -1.56 10.43
N PHE A 157 14.41 -0.54 9.76
CA PHE A 157 12.96 -0.38 9.60
C PHE A 157 12.33 -1.62 8.96
N PHE A 158 12.84 -2.04 7.81
CA PHE A 158 12.29 -3.15 7.05
C PHE A 158 12.38 -4.47 7.83
N ARG A 159 13.50 -4.70 8.54
CA ARG A 159 13.62 -5.87 9.42
C ARG A 159 12.60 -5.84 10.55
N GLN A 160 12.53 -4.75 11.32
CA GLN A 160 11.78 -4.68 12.58
C GLN A 160 10.28 -4.48 12.38
N GLU A 161 9.89 -3.66 11.40
CA GLU A 161 8.51 -3.21 11.21
C GLU A 161 7.81 -3.90 10.02
N ARG A 162 8.55 -4.68 9.20
CA ARG A 162 7.98 -5.44 8.08
C ARG A 162 8.18 -6.94 8.24
N LEU A 163 9.42 -7.44 8.18
CA LEU A 163 9.67 -8.89 8.13
C LEU A 163 9.46 -9.60 9.48
N LEU A 164 10.03 -9.10 10.58
CA LEU A 164 9.96 -9.79 11.88
C LEU A 164 8.52 -10.01 12.36
N PRO A 165 7.60 -9.03 12.34
CA PRO A 165 6.22 -9.24 12.76
C PRO A 165 5.50 -10.31 11.93
N GLN A 166 5.76 -10.33 10.62
CA GLN A 166 5.14 -11.28 9.70
C GLN A 166 5.68 -12.70 9.88
N LEU A 167 6.99 -12.86 10.13
CA LEU A 167 7.60 -14.15 10.46
C LEU A 167 7.10 -14.68 11.81
N GLN A 168 6.96 -13.81 12.81
CA GLN A 168 6.41 -14.14 14.12
C GLN A 168 4.95 -14.60 14.02
N TRP A 169 4.12 -13.90 13.24
CA TRP A 169 2.74 -14.33 12.99
C TRP A 169 2.69 -15.67 12.25
N ALA A 170 3.55 -15.86 11.26
CA ALA A 170 3.66 -17.13 10.53
C ALA A 170 4.19 -18.30 11.40
N GLY A 171 4.75 -18.00 12.58
CA GLY A 171 5.43 -18.98 13.43
C GLY A 171 6.65 -19.61 12.77
N ILE A 172 7.33 -18.88 11.88
CA ILE A 172 8.53 -19.35 11.18
C ILE A 172 9.76 -18.93 11.98
N GLU A 173 10.56 -19.90 12.38
CA GLU A 173 11.78 -19.69 13.15
C GLU A 173 13.01 -20.30 12.45
N ASP A 174 14.21 -20.03 12.95
CA ASP A 174 15.45 -20.56 12.38
C ASP A 174 15.48 -22.09 12.30
N ARG A 175 14.88 -22.79 13.27
CA ARG A 175 14.75 -24.26 13.22
C ARG A 175 13.98 -24.77 11.99
N ASP A 176 13.09 -23.97 11.43
CA ASP A 176 12.31 -24.30 10.23
C ASP A 176 13.11 -24.05 8.95
N LEU A 177 13.97 -23.03 8.98
CA LEU A 177 14.78 -22.53 7.86
C LEU A 177 16.16 -22.09 8.39
N PRO A 178 17.12 -23.02 8.54
CA PRO A 178 18.40 -22.73 9.16
C PRO A 178 19.15 -21.59 8.47
N GLY A 179 19.63 -20.63 9.27
CA GLY A 179 20.32 -19.43 8.80
C GLY A 179 19.43 -18.20 8.68
N LEU A 180 18.13 -18.32 8.99
CA LEU A 180 17.19 -17.21 9.03
C LEU A 180 17.62 -16.13 10.03
N ASP A 181 18.02 -16.51 11.25
CA ASP A 181 18.41 -15.52 12.26
C ASP A 181 19.64 -14.74 11.79
N ARG A 182 20.64 -15.43 11.27
CA ARG A 182 21.85 -14.81 10.70
C ARG A 182 21.52 -13.92 9.49
N ALA A 183 20.58 -14.33 8.64
CA ALA A 183 20.15 -13.52 7.50
C ALA A 183 19.45 -12.24 7.99
N LEU A 184 18.53 -12.34 8.95
CA LEU A 184 17.86 -11.18 9.56
C LEU A 184 18.83 -10.25 10.28
N GLU A 185 19.91 -10.76 10.87
CA GLU A 185 20.99 -9.94 11.44
C GLU A 185 21.78 -9.17 10.38
N ARG A 186 22.03 -9.78 9.21
CA ARG A 186 22.77 -9.15 8.10
C ARG A 186 21.92 -8.22 7.25
N LEU A 187 20.62 -8.45 7.22
CA LEU A 187 19.67 -7.75 6.35
C LEU A 187 19.76 -6.22 6.47
N PRO A 188 19.84 -5.61 7.67
CA PRO A 188 19.91 -4.16 7.77
C PRO A 188 21.08 -3.55 7.01
N ALA A 189 22.29 -4.06 7.24
CA ALA A 189 23.49 -3.58 6.56
C ALA A 189 23.46 -3.86 5.05
N TRP A 190 22.82 -4.94 4.63
CA TRP A 190 22.70 -5.28 3.21
C TRP A 190 21.75 -4.33 2.47
N LEU A 191 20.60 -3.98 3.07
CA LEU A 191 19.68 -3.00 2.50
C LEU A 191 20.24 -1.57 2.57
N ASP A 192 20.89 -1.19 3.67
CA ASP A 192 21.45 0.15 3.83
C ASP A 192 22.63 0.44 2.90
N ALA A 193 23.24 -0.59 2.29
CA ALA A 193 24.38 -0.44 1.39
C ALA A 193 24.08 0.42 0.15
N HIS A 194 22.84 0.44 -0.33
CA HIS A 194 22.46 1.26 -1.48
C HIS A 194 22.06 2.71 -1.09
N ALA A 195 21.90 2.98 0.21
CA ALA A 195 21.58 4.28 0.78
C ALA A 195 20.35 4.97 0.15
N CYS A 196 19.16 4.34 0.22
CA CYS A 196 17.92 5.00 -0.22
C CYS A 196 17.65 6.32 0.50
N ASP A 197 17.00 7.23 -0.23
CA ASP A 197 16.27 8.32 0.37
C ASP A 197 14.84 7.88 0.69
N PRO A 198 14.31 8.25 1.87
CA PRO A 198 12.94 7.95 2.23
C PRO A 198 12.00 8.70 1.29
N CYS A 199 11.07 7.97 0.67
CA CYS A 199 9.97 8.56 -0.08
C CYS A 199 8.63 8.01 0.42
N LEU A 200 7.56 8.75 0.21
CA LEU A 200 6.21 8.28 0.47
C LEU A 200 5.87 7.20 -0.54
N VAL A 201 5.74 5.97 -0.06
CA VAL A 201 5.31 4.81 -0.86
C VAL A 201 3.81 4.58 -0.67
N HIS A 202 3.17 4.02 -1.69
CA HIS A 202 1.80 3.53 -1.61
C HIS A 202 1.69 2.39 -0.58
N GLY A 203 2.66 1.48 -0.56
CA GLY A 203 2.80 0.40 0.44
C GLY A 203 1.93 -0.83 0.19
N ASP A 204 0.91 -0.73 -0.67
CA ASP A 204 0.06 -1.86 -1.12
C ASP A 204 -0.17 -1.82 -2.65
N LEU A 205 0.87 -1.57 -3.45
CA LEU A 205 0.74 -1.32 -4.88
C LEU A 205 0.68 -2.61 -5.71
N TRP A 206 -0.53 -3.14 -5.93
CA TRP A 206 -0.81 -4.23 -6.86
C TRP A 206 -1.93 -3.85 -7.83
N SER A 207 -2.20 -4.65 -8.86
CA SER A 207 -3.18 -4.34 -9.92
C SER A 207 -4.64 -4.20 -9.45
N GLY A 208 -4.93 -4.57 -8.20
CA GLY A 208 -6.19 -4.24 -7.53
C GLY A 208 -6.32 -2.77 -7.13
N ASN A 209 -5.20 -2.14 -6.74
CA ASN A 209 -5.11 -0.83 -6.07
C ASN A 209 -4.65 0.31 -7.00
N ALA A 210 -4.59 0.04 -8.30
CA ALA A 210 -4.34 1.05 -9.31
C ALA A 210 -5.16 0.76 -10.57
N ALA A 211 -5.54 1.82 -11.27
CA ALA A 211 -6.25 1.72 -12.55
C ALA A 211 -5.98 2.94 -13.43
N LEU A 212 -6.43 2.87 -14.68
CA LEU A 212 -6.43 4.02 -15.57
C LEU A 212 -7.74 4.80 -15.44
N LEU A 213 -7.76 6.05 -15.87
CA LEU A 213 -8.96 6.89 -15.86
C LEU A 213 -9.39 7.25 -17.27
N ASP A 214 -10.72 7.38 -17.45
CA ASP A 214 -11.29 7.96 -18.66
C ASP A 214 -10.90 9.44 -18.76
N GLY A 215 -10.41 9.87 -19.93
CA GLY A 215 -9.71 11.17 -20.11
C GLY A 215 -8.18 11.11 -19.95
N GLY A 216 -7.63 9.96 -19.55
CA GLY A 216 -6.21 9.67 -19.51
C GLY A 216 -5.54 9.98 -18.18
N GLY A 217 -4.54 9.18 -17.81
CA GLY A 217 -3.87 9.22 -16.51
C GLY A 217 -4.08 7.94 -15.71
N GLY A 218 -3.47 7.91 -14.53
CA GLY A 218 -3.55 6.78 -13.59
C GLY A 218 -4.21 7.17 -12.29
N SER A 219 -4.77 6.20 -11.59
CA SER A 219 -5.29 6.36 -10.24
C SER A 219 -4.64 5.36 -9.28
N LEU A 220 -4.37 5.81 -8.05
CA LEU A 220 -3.92 4.99 -6.92
C LEU A 220 -4.95 5.10 -5.79
N TYR A 221 -5.26 3.99 -5.15
CA TYR A 221 -6.24 3.92 -4.07
C TYR A 221 -5.95 2.71 -3.16
N ASP A 222 -6.56 2.71 -1.97
CA ASP A 222 -6.36 1.69 -0.93
C ASP A 222 -4.89 1.60 -0.43
N PRO A 223 -4.29 2.72 0.02
CA PRO A 223 -2.87 2.74 0.37
C PRO A 223 -2.59 2.24 1.79
N ALA A 224 -1.36 1.73 1.98
CA ALA A 224 -0.78 1.36 3.27
C ALA A 224 0.52 2.16 3.49
N VAL A 225 0.41 3.50 3.45
CA VAL A 225 1.57 4.41 3.31
C VAL A 225 2.60 4.35 4.43
N TYR A 226 3.83 4.70 4.08
CA TYR A 226 4.93 5.04 4.99
C TYR A 226 6.05 5.72 4.20
N LEU A 227 7.03 6.29 4.91
CA LEU A 227 8.30 6.69 4.31
C LEU A 227 9.25 5.49 4.24
N GLY A 228 9.60 5.07 3.03
CA GLY A 228 10.38 3.87 2.75
C GLY A 228 11.24 3.99 1.49
N ASP A 229 11.82 2.87 1.06
CA ASP A 229 12.45 2.77 -0.25
C ASP A 229 11.39 2.63 -1.36
N ARG A 230 11.47 3.45 -2.40
CA ARG A 230 10.56 3.43 -3.56
C ARG A 230 10.47 2.09 -4.27
N GLU A 231 11.53 1.28 -4.17
CA GLU A 231 11.60 -0.04 -4.79
C GLU A 231 10.54 -1.01 -4.26
N VAL A 232 10.01 -0.80 -3.05
CA VAL A 232 8.98 -1.69 -2.46
C VAL A 232 7.67 -1.69 -3.26
N ASP A 233 7.24 -0.53 -3.75
CA ASP A 233 6.02 -0.42 -4.55
C ASP A 233 6.19 -1.10 -5.90
N LEU A 234 7.36 -0.96 -6.53
CA LEU A 234 7.65 -1.59 -7.82
C LEU A 234 7.81 -3.10 -7.69
N ALA A 235 8.42 -3.57 -6.61
CA ALA A 235 8.53 -5.00 -6.29
C ALA A 235 7.13 -5.61 -6.18
N MET A 236 6.27 -5.03 -5.34
CA MET A 236 4.88 -5.50 -5.18
C MET A 236 4.07 -5.45 -6.48
N ALA A 237 4.23 -4.39 -7.26
CA ALA A 237 3.55 -4.22 -8.55
C ALA A 237 3.94 -5.34 -9.54
N ARG A 238 5.19 -5.79 -9.52
CA ARG A 238 5.65 -6.92 -10.35
C ARG A 238 5.19 -8.27 -9.77
N LEU A 239 5.22 -8.45 -8.45
CA LEU A 239 4.94 -9.72 -7.76
C LEU A 239 3.56 -10.31 -8.10
N PHE A 240 2.50 -9.52 -7.98
CA PHE A 240 1.12 -9.97 -8.23
C PHE A 240 0.69 -9.83 -9.69
N GLY A 241 1.53 -9.20 -10.52
CA GLY A 241 1.29 -8.97 -11.94
C GLY A 241 0.07 -8.08 -12.23
N GLY A 242 -0.31 -8.05 -13.49
CA GLY A 242 -1.46 -7.27 -13.97
C GLY A 242 -1.12 -5.87 -14.48
N PHE A 243 0.11 -5.40 -14.28
CA PHE A 243 0.64 -4.20 -14.92
C PHE A 243 1.48 -4.55 -16.16
N PRO A 244 1.35 -3.79 -17.27
CA PRO A 244 2.20 -3.98 -18.44
C PRO A 244 3.60 -3.38 -18.22
N GLU A 245 4.58 -3.82 -19.02
CA GLU A 245 5.98 -3.35 -18.92
C GLU A 245 6.11 -1.84 -19.14
N SER A 246 5.22 -1.24 -19.92
CA SER A 246 5.20 0.21 -20.19
C SER A 246 5.04 1.07 -18.94
N LEU A 247 4.43 0.56 -17.86
CA LEU A 247 4.41 1.24 -16.56
C LEU A 247 5.84 1.37 -16.01
N PHE A 248 6.57 0.25 -15.99
CA PHE A 248 7.89 0.19 -15.38
C PHE A 248 8.94 0.90 -16.22
N GLU A 249 8.88 0.76 -17.55
CA GLU A 249 9.73 1.51 -18.48
C GLU A 249 9.58 3.02 -18.28
N ALA A 250 8.35 3.51 -18.22
CA ALA A 250 8.07 4.94 -18.02
C ALA A 250 8.46 5.43 -16.62
N TYR A 251 8.36 4.57 -15.61
CA TYR A 251 8.86 4.86 -14.27
C TYR A 251 10.39 4.98 -14.26
N GLU A 252 11.10 4.02 -14.86
CA GLU A 252 12.56 4.02 -14.92
C GLU A 252 13.13 5.14 -15.79
N GLU A 253 12.43 5.56 -16.85
CA GLU A 253 12.80 6.72 -17.66
C GLU A 253 12.75 8.03 -16.84
N GLU A 254 11.72 8.20 -16.01
CA GLU A 254 11.56 9.37 -15.16
C GLU A 254 12.49 9.34 -13.92
N TRP A 255 12.63 8.16 -13.28
CA TRP A 255 13.52 7.95 -12.13
C TRP A 255 14.20 6.57 -12.13
N PRO A 256 15.39 6.46 -12.76
CA PRO A 256 16.10 5.18 -12.93
C PRO A 256 16.35 4.46 -11.60
N LEU A 257 16.12 3.14 -11.57
CA LEU A 257 16.39 2.31 -10.40
C LEU A 257 17.89 2.10 -10.20
N PRO A 258 18.40 2.12 -8.95
CA PRO A 258 19.81 1.90 -8.71
C PRO A 258 20.22 0.45 -9.02
N PRO A 259 21.51 0.20 -9.24
CA PRO A 259 22.05 -1.16 -9.33
C PRO A 259 21.62 -2.03 -8.14
N GLY A 260 21.45 -3.33 -8.36
CA GLY A 260 21.03 -4.28 -7.34
C GLY A 260 19.53 -4.25 -6.97
N HIS A 261 18.70 -3.43 -7.64
CA HIS A 261 17.27 -3.33 -7.31
C HIS A 261 16.54 -4.67 -7.51
N ARG A 262 16.95 -5.48 -8.49
CA ARG A 262 16.33 -6.79 -8.74
C ARG A 262 16.53 -7.74 -7.57
N GLU A 263 17.74 -7.79 -7.03
CA GLU A 263 18.04 -8.57 -5.83
C GLU A 263 17.29 -8.04 -4.61
N ARG A 264 17.17 -6.72 -4.45
CA ARG A 264 16.37 -6.11 -3.36
C ARG A 264 14.89 -6.40 -3.50
N SER A 265 14.33 -6.40 -4.71
CA SER A 265 12.94 -6.75 -4.98
C SER A 265 12.58 -8.15 -4.45
N GLU A 266 13.46 -9.14 -4.57
CA GLU A 266 13.23 -10.48 -4.01
C GLU A 266 13.06 -10.48 -2.48
N VAL A 267 13.73 -9.54 -1.79
CA VAL A 267 13.62 -9.33 -0.34
C VAL A 267 12.37 -8.52 0.01
N TYR A 268 12.01 -7.53 -0.81
CA TYR A 268 10.79 -6.75 -0.62
C TYR A 268 9.53 -7.59 -0.84
N ASP A 269 9.52 -8.45 -1.86
CA ASP A 269 8.43 -9.37 -2.15
C ASP A 269 8.14 -10.32 -1.00
N LEU A 270 9.17 -10.72 -0.22
CA LEU A 270 9.00 -11.59 0.94
C LEU A 270 7.99 -11.02 1.95
N TYR A 271 8.00 -9.70 2.17
CA TYR A 271 7.07 -9.05 3.09
C TYR A 271 5.61 -9.31 2.67
N HIS A 272 5.29 -9.08 1.41
CA HIS A 272 3.94 -9.24 0.89
C HIS A 272 3.53 -10.71 0.79
N LEU A 273 4.47 -11.61 0.46
CA LEU A 273 4.25 -13.05 0.45
C LEU A 273 3.95 -13.59 1.85
N LEU A 274 4.66 -13.14 2.89
CA LEU A 274 4.36 -13.49 4.27
C LEU A 274 3.00 -12.94 4.70
N ASN A 275 2.70 -11.68 4.35
CA ASN A 275 1.39 -11.09 4.65
C ASN A 275 0.24 -11.90 4.03
N HIS A 276 0.35 -12.27 2.75
CA HIS A 276 -0.63 -13.11 2.07
C HIS A 276 -0.69 -14.53 2.64
N ALA A 277 0.44 -15.10 3.03
CA ALA A 277 0.49 -16.40 3.69
C ALA A 277 -0.21 -16.39 5.05
N ASN A 278 -0.10 -15.31 5.81
CA ASN A 278 -0.75 -15.12 7.10
C ASN A 278 -2.25 -14.89 6.97
N LEU A 279 -2.68 -14.12 5.97
CA LEU A 279 -4.10 -13.80 5.75
C LEU A 279 -4.88 -14.90 5.03
N PHE A 280 -4.27 -15.56 4.05
CA PHE A 280 -4.98 -16.45 3.12
C PHE A 280 -4.46 -17.89 3.13
N GLY A 281 -3.28 -18.13 3.71
CA GLY A 281 -2.68 -19.46 3.77
C GLY A 281 -2.40 -20.07 2.39
N GLY A 282 -2.48 -21.40 2.33
CA GLY A 282 -2.45 -22.15 1.06
C GLY A 282 -1.16 -21.97 0.26
N GLY A 283 -1.29 -21.63 -1.03
CA GLY A 283 -0.15 -21.50 -1.95
C GLY A 283 0.89 -20.47 -1.51
N TYR A 284 0.46 -19.39 -0.86
CA TYR A 284 1.33 -18.33 -0.38
C TYR A 284 2.33 -18.81 0.68
N GLN A 285 1.96 -19.76 1.53
CA GLN A 285 2.90 -20.34 2.52
C GLN A 285 4.10 -21.01 1.84
N ARG A 286 3.88 -21.70 0.71
CA ARG A 286 4.97 -22.32 -0.06
C ARG A 286 5.83 -21.26 -0.75
N GLN A 287 5.21 -20.23 -1.31
CA GLN A 287 5.91 -19.12 -1.96
C GLN A 287 6.76 -18.33 -0.96
N ALA A 288 6.21 -17.99 0.22
CA ALA A 288 6.95 -17.33 1.29
C ALA A 288 8.18 -18.15 1.72
N ARG A 289 8.04 -19.46 1.96
CA ARG A 289 9.19 -20.34 2.28
C ARG A 289 10.21 -20.45 1.15
N ALA A 290 9.81 -20.31 -0.11
CA ALA A 290 10.73 -20.26 -1.24
C ALA A 290 11.48 -18.91 -1.29
N SER A 291 10.76 -17.81 -1.11
CA SER A 291 11.32 -16.45 -1.05
C SER A 291 12.29 -16.29 0.12
N ILE A 292 12.00 -16.85 1.31
CA ILE A 292 12.98 -16.88 2.42
C ILE A 292 14.28 -17.56 1.97
N ARG A 293 14.20 -18.72 1.32
CA ARG A 293 15.40 -19.43 0.81
C ARG A 293 16.16 -18.64 -0.25
N THR A 294 15.48 -17.81 -1.04
CA THR A 294 16.15 -16.86 -1.94
C THR A 294 16.86 -15.77 -1.14
N MET A 295 16.18 -15.15 -0.18
CA MET A 295 16.76 -14.14 0.73
C MET A 295 18.00 -14.69 1.46
N LEU A 296 17.97 -15.91 1.97
CA LEU A 296 19.13 -16.56 2.61
C LEU A 296 20.35 -16.59 1.68
N ARG A 297 20.17 -17.04 0.44
CA ARG A 297 21.23 -17.12 -0.57
C ARG A 297 21.76 -15.76 -1.00
N LEU A 298 20.87 -14.76 -1.13
CA LEU A 298 21.27 -13.39 -1.46
C LEU A 298 22.12 -12.79 -0.35
N LEU A 299 21.68 -12.96 0.90
CA LEU A 299 22.36 -12.44 2.07
C LEU A 299 23.62 -13.22 2.44
N GLU A 300 23.95 -14.35 1.81
CA GLU A 300 25.26 -14.98 1.98
C GLU A 300 26.37 -14.15 1.33
N ARG A 301 26.05 -13.49 0.22
CA ARG A 301 26.97 -12.68 -0.61
C ARG A 301 27.18 -11.28 0.01
N PRO A 302 28.28 -10.59 -0.31
CA PRO A 302 28.40 -9.17 0.03
C PRO A 302 27.28 -8.35 -0.66
N PRO A 303 26.88 -7.20 -0.09
CA PRO A 303 25.91 -6.31 -0.74
C PRO A 303 26.40 -5.86 -2.12
N VAL A 304 25.45 -5.65 -3.03
CA VAL A 304 25.66 -5.19 -4.43
C VAL A 304 25.55 -3.68 -4.50
#